data_AF-A0A1E7I9U7-F1
#
_entry.id   AF-A0A1E7I9U7-F1
#
_cell.length_a   1.000
_cell.length_b   1.000
_cell.length_c   1.000
_cell.angle_alpha   90.00
_cell.angle_beta   90.00
_cell.angle_gamma   90.00
#
_symmetry.space_group_name_H-M   'P 1'
#
loop_
_entity.id
_entity.type
_entity.pdbx_description
1 polymer ?
#
loop_
_entity_poly.entity_id
_entity_poly.type
_entity_poly.pdbx_seq_one_letter_code
_entity_poly.pdbx_strand_id
1 'polypeptide(L)'
;MNTMLIEELVRRKAQTFRADGASVSEALDRAEDEIMVRYGAGRGHGSRFCLRMCLQAAKERVAPECQSNLANAEDDKRVPLTLLSQPGRYCNL
;
A
#
# COMPACT_ATOMS: atom_id res chain seq x y z
N MET A 1 -2.64 0.32 16.65
CA MET A 1 -1.43 0.53 15.82
C MET A 1 -1.06 2.00 15.94
N ASN A 2 0.15 2.36 16.35
CA ASN A 2 0.55 3.78 16.42
C ASN A 2 1.03 4.23 15.03
N THR A 3 0.15 4.89 14.27
CA THR A 3 0.41 5.29 12.88
C THR A 3 1.48 6.37 12.77
N MET A 4 1.60 7.25 13.77
CA MET A 4 2.65 8.28 13.83
C MET A 4 4.05 7.66 13.82
N LEU A 5 4.26 6.53 14.51
CA LEU A 5 5.57 5.87 14.52
C LEU A 5 5.93 5.30 13.15
N ILE A 6 4.94 4.78 12.41
CA ILE A 6 5.15 4.26 11.06
C ILE A 6 5.45 5.41 10.10
N GLU A 7 4.73 6.51 10.20
CA GLU A 7 4.97 7.72 9.40
C GLU A 7 6.37 8.30 9.65
N GLU A 8 6.78 8.41 10.91
CA GLU A 8 8.11 8.89 11.26
C GLU A 8 9.21 7.94 10.77
N LEU A 9 8.98 6.62 10.84
CA LEU A 9 9.90 5.63 10.29
C LEU A 9 10.07 5.78 8.78
N VAL A 10 8.96 5.89 8.04
CA VAL A 10 8.96 6.12 6.59
C VAL A 10 9.68 7.43 6.26
N ARG A 11 9.38 8.51 6.98
CA ARG A 11 10.00 9.83 6.80
C ARG A 11 11.52 9.77 6.96
N ARG A 12 12.03 9.16 8.03
CA ARG A 12 13.48 9.06 8.28
C ARG A 12 14.21 8.20 7.24
N LYS A 13 13.59 7.08 6.84
CA LYS A 13 14.15 6.20 5.81
C LYS A 13 14.19 6.89 4.45
N ALA A 14 13.10 7.53 4.05
CA ALA A 14 13.05 8.31 2.81
C ALA A 14 14.06 9.46 2.84
N GLN A 15 14.22 10.18 3.96
CA GLN A 15 15.25 11.22 4.09
C GLN A 15 16.67 10.68 3.88
N THR A 16 16.96 9.46 4.36
CA THR A 16 18.25 8.80 4.13
C THR A 16 18.48 8.58 2.64
N PHE A 17 17.52 7.98 1.93
CA PHE A 17 17.67 7.75 0.48
C PHE A 17 17.69 9.04 -0.34
N ARG A 18 16.98 10.08 0.12
CA ARG A 18 17.05 11.41 -0.51
C ARG A 18 18.42 12.06 -0.35
N ALA A 19 19.08 11.86 0.80
CA ALA A 19 20.44 12.33 1.00
C ALA A 19 21.43 11.62 0.04
N ASP A 20 21.12 10.39 -0.36
CA ASP A 20 21.87 9.62 -1.36
C ASP A 20 21.50 9.98 -2.81
N GLY A 21 20.65 10.99 -3.03
CA GLY A 21 20.29 11.50 -4.35
C GLY A 21 19.01 10.90 -4.96
N ALA A 22 18.29 10.04 -4.26
CA ALA A 22 17.02 9.50 -4.75
C ALA A 22 15.93 10.59 -4.85
N SER A 23 15.04 10.44 -5.83
CA SER A 23 13.83 11.28 -5.91
C SER A 23 12.90 11.02 -4.71
N VAL A 24 11.93 11.91 -4.45
CA VAL A 24 10.99 11.72 -3.33
C VAL A 24 10.21 10.41 -3.46
N SER A 25 9.68 10.11 -4.66
CA SER A 25 8.93 8.86 -4.91
C SER A 25 9.82 7.64 -4.71
N GLU A 26 11.01 7.63 -5.34
CA GLU A 26 11.95 6.52 -5.22
C GLU A 26 12.39 6.29 -3.77
N ALA A 27 12.66 7.36 -3.03
CA ALA A 27 13.04 7.28 -1.63
C ALA A 27 11.95 6.66 -0.75
N LEU A 28 10.67 6.95 -1.05
CA LEU A 28 9.53 6.36 -0.35
C LEU A 28 9.33 4.89 -0.70
N ASP A 29 9.52 4.52 -1.97
CA ASP A 29 9.43 3.12 -2.41
C ASP A 29 10.56 2.28 -1.80
N ARG A 30 11.79 2.78 -1.81
CA ARG A 30 12.94 2.13 -1.16
C ARG A 30 12.77 2.03 0.36
N ALA A 31 12.16 3.04 0.98
CA ALA A 31 11.82 2.99 2.40
C ALA A 31 10.79 1.89 2.70
N GLU A 32 9.74 1.76 1.90
CA GLU A 32 8.75 0.68 2.03
C GLU A 32 9.41 -0.69 1.93
N ASP A 33 10.22 -0.91 0.89
CA ASP A 33 10.91 -2.19 0.66
C ASP A 33 11.82 -2.56 1.83
N GLU A 34 12.63 -1.61 2.32
CA GLU A 34 13.53 -1.89 3.45
C GLU A 34 12.73 -2.25 4.72
N ILE A 35 11.64 -1.54 5.00
CA ILE A 35 10.78 -1.81 6.15
C ILE A 35 10.10 -3.18 5.99
N MET A 36 9.59 -3.50 4.80
CA MET A 36 8.96 -4.79 4.51
C MET A 36 9.93 -5.95 4.66
N VAL A 37 11.19 -5.78 4.23
CA VAL A 37 12.25 -6.78 4.42
C VAL A 37 12.57 -6.96 5.91
N ARG A 38 12.73 -5.87 6.66
CA ARG A 38 13.12 -5.93 8.08
C ARG A 38 12.02 -6.46 9.00
N TYR A 39 10.78 -6.01 8.79
CA TYR A 39 9.67 -6.24 9.74
C TYR A 39 8.62 -7.21 9.19
N GLY A 40 8.60 -7.43 7.87
CA GLY A 40 7.74 -8.43 7.22
C GLY A 40 8.40 -9.80 7.03
N ALA A 41 9.72 -9.92 7.20
CA ALA A 41 10.40 -11.22 7.16
C ALA A 41 9.94 -12.14 8.29
N GLY A 42 9.73 -13.42 7.98
CA GLY A 42 9.25 -14.42 8.95
C GLY A 42 7.81 -14.23 9.44
N ARG A 43 7.07 -13.27 8.88
CA ARG A 43 5.67 -13.00 9.21
C ARG A 43 4.71 -13.67 8.23
N GLY A 44 3.56 -14.12 8.71
CA GLY A 44 2.50 -14.71 7.89
C GLY A 44 1.88 -13.70 6.91
N HIS A 45 1.20 -14.20 5.87
CA HIS A 45 0.62 -13.37 4.80
C HIS A 45 -0.27 -12.22 5.31
N GLY A 46 -1.13 -12.47 6.29
CA GLY A 46 -2.04 -11.45 6.83
C GLY A 46 -1.31 -10.29 7.51
N SER A 47 -0.27 -10.57 8.30
CA SER A 47 0.49 -9.49 8.97
C SER A 47 1.34 -8.69 7.99
N ARG A 48 1.89 -9.32 6.95
CA ARG A 48 2.56 -8.62 5.84
C ARG A 48 1.61 -7.71 5.07
N PHE A 49 0.39 -8.17 4.81
CA PHE A 49 -0.65 -7.37 4.18
C PHE A 49 -1.01 -6.14 5.02
N CYS A 50 -1.25 -6.33 6.33
CA CYS A 50 -1.54 -5.22 7.24
C CYS A 50 -0.39 -4.20 7.28
N LEU A 51 0.86 -4.67 7.32
CA LEU A 51 2.02 -3.78 7.29
C LEU A 51 2.07 -2.97 5.99
N ARG A 52 1.87 -3.61 4.83
CA ARG A 52 1.84 -2.92 3.53
C ARG A 52 0.78 -1.83 3.49
N MET A 53 -0.44 -2.11 3.96
CA MET A 53 -1.51 -1.10 4.01
C MET A 53 -1.16 0.08 4.92
N CYS A 54 -0.53 -0.18 6.06
CA CYS A 54 -0.06 0.90 6.93
C CYS A 54 1.06 1.73 6.30
N LEU A 55 1.99 1.10 5.57
CA LEU A 55 3.07 1.80 4.89
C LEU A 55 2.54 2.64 3.73
N GLN A 56 1.63 2.10 2.94
CA GLN A 56 0.96 2.83 1.87
C GLN A 56 0.28 4.10 2.40
N ALA A 57 -0.54 3.96 3.45
CA ALA A 57 -1.21 5.10 4.07
C ALA A 57 -0.22 6.09 4.71
N ALA A 58 0.93 5.63 5.20
CA ALA A 58 1.98 6.50 5.72
C ALA A 58 2.69 7.29 4.62
N LYS A 59 3.03 6.66 3.48
CA LYS A 59 3.62 7.33 2.31
C LYS A 59 2.71 8.45 1.82
N GLU A 60 1.41 8.19 1.73
CA GLU A 60 0.40 9.18 1.32
C GLU A 60 0.34 10.41 2.23
N ARG A 61 0.57 10.24 3.54
CA ARG A 61 0.61 11.35 4.50
C ARG A 61 1.96 12.05 4.57
N VAL A 62 3.05 11.34 4.27
CA VAL A 62 4.41 11.91 4.28
C VAL A 62 4.67 12.75 3.03
N ALA A 63 4.14 12.35 1.87
CA ALA A 63 4.31 13.07 0.60
C ALA A 63 3.00 13.03 -0.22
N PRO A 64 1.98 13.83 0.16
CA PRO A 64 0.72 13.89 -0.57
C PRO A 64 0.88 14.30 -2.04
N GLU A 65 1.93 15.04 -2.39
CA GLU A 65 2.27 15.45 -3.75
C GLU A 65 2.60 14.28 -4.70
N CYS A 66 3.05 13.13 -4.16
CA CYS A 66 3.35 11.94 -4.93
C CYS A 66 2.10 11.17 -5.38
N GLN A 67 0.90 11.58 -4.94
CA GLN A 67 -0.38 10.92 -5.28
C GLN A 67 -0.86 11.18 -6.72
N SER A 68 -0.25 12.13 -7.42
CA SER A 68 -0.70 12.62 -8.74
C SER A 68 -0.72 11.56 -9.86
N ASN A 69 -0.16 10.36 -9.63
CA ASN A 69 -0.12 9.27 -10.61
C ASN A 69 -0.97 8.04 -10.26
N LEU A 70 -1.60 7.97 -9.07
CA LEU A 70 -2.35 6.79 -8.64
C LEU A 70 -3.84 6.81 -9.03
N ALA A 71 -4.41 7.99 -9.31
CA ALA A 71 -5.79 8.12 -9.79
C ALA A 71 -5.98 7.74 -11.27
N ASN A 72 -4.90 7.45 -12.00
CA ASN A 72 -4.93 7.03 -13.41
C ASN A 72 -4.41 5.59 -13.62
N ALA A 73 -4.36 4.78 -12.57
CA ALA A 73 -4.11 3.34 -12.72
C ALA A 73 -5.42 2.64 -13.15
N GLU A 74 -5.66 2.71 -14.47
CA GLU A 74 -6.38 1.72 -15.29
C GLU A 74 -7.85 1.46 -14.98
N ASP A 75 -8.70 1.85 -15.96
CA ASP A 75 -9.84 1.08 -16.47
C ASP A 75 -10.27 -0.08 -15.57
N ASP A 76 -11.17 0.22 -14.64
CA ASP A 76 -11.79 -0.74 -13.73
C ASP A 76 -12.63 -1.74 -14.56
N LYS A 77 -11.96 -2.75 -15.15
CA LYS A 77 -12.60 -3.94 -15.74
C LYS A 77 -13.15 -4.88 -14.67
N ARG A 78 -13.54 -4.37 -13.50
CA ARG A 78 -14.32 -5.15 -12.55
C ARG A 78 -15.76 -5.14 -13.04
N VAL A 79 -16.18 -6.30 -13.56
CA VAL A 79 -17.59 -6.58 -13.83
C VAL A 79 -18.38 -6.24 -12.56
N PRO A 80 -19.41 -5.36 -12.64
CA PRO A 80 -20.20 -4.98 -11.49
C PRO A 80 -20.77 -6.21 -10.77
N LEU A 81 -20.57 -6.30 -9.46
CA LEU A 81 -21.13 -7.36 -8.61
C LEU A 81 -22.68 -7.37 -8.64
N THR A 82 -23.32 -6.40 -9.28
CA THR A 82 -24.76 -6.39 -9.56
C THR A 82 -25.21 -7.50 -10.53
N LEU A 83 -24.29 -8.13 -11.28
CA LEU A 83 -24.62 -9.31 -12.10
C LEU A 83 -24.70 -10.63 -11.32
N LEU A 84 -24.24 -10.67 -10.06
CA LEU A 84 -24.35 -11.86 -9.19
C LEU A 84 -25.64 -11.90 -8.36
N SER A 85 -26.50 -10.89 -8.50
CA SER A 85 -27.82 -10.86 -7.86
C SER A 85 -28.92 -11.09 -8.89
N GLN A 86 -29.03 -12.33 -9.40
CA GLN A 86 -30.35 -12.83 -9.80
C GLN A 86 -30.87 -13.77 -8.71
N PRO A 87 -32.06 -13.49 -8.13
CA PRO A 87 -32.66 -14.37 -7.15
C PRO A 87 -33.30 -15.56 -7.85
N GLY A 88 -32.88 -16.76 -7.44
CA GLY A 88 -33.67 -17.98 -7.54
C GLY A 88 -33.76 -18.66 -8.90
N ARG A 89 -33.20 -19.87 -8.99
CA ARG A 89 -33.98 -21.07 -9.32
C ARG A 89 -33.39 -22.29 -8.61
N TYR A 90 -34.22 -22.91 -7.79
CA TYR A 90 -34.10 -24.30 -7.39
C TYR A 90 -34.14 -25.22 -8.61
N CYS A 91 -33.44 -26.36 -8.51
CA CYS A 91 -33.69 -27.71 -9.06
C CYS A 91 -32.33 -28.40 -9.28
N ASN A 92 -32.07 -29.67 -8.99
CA ASN A 92 -32.57 -30.71 -8.10
C ASN A 92 -31.51 -31.85 -8.22
N LEU A 93 -31.40 -32.72 -7.22
CA LEU A 93 -30.80 -34.06 -7.37
C LEU A 93 -31.59 -34.89 -8.40
#